data_AF-A0A2V2EL29-F1
#
_entry.id   AF-A0A2V2EL29-F1
#
_cell.length_a   1.000
_cell.length_b   1.000
_cell.length_c   1.000
_cell.angle_alpha   90.00
_cell.angle_beta   90.00
_cell.angle_gamma   90.00
#
_symmetry.space_group_name_H-M   'P 1'
#
loop_
_entity.id
_entity.type
_entity.pdbx_description
1 polymer ?
#
loop_
_entity_poly.entity_id
_entity_poly.type
_entity_poly.pdbx_seq_one_letter_code
_entity_poly.pdbx_strand_id
1 'polypeptide(L)'
;MNPDKIFERSKRCVCKSCGGALEAKIIIYNKYGGSGLELYCPVCGKIEYGTEPDIYRLAKEFVYNVEFDYFPEMEPNEDNLKLNIAKMCEILSWHFRKLGLLDSGGVHTDKLPDFTNIEKE
;
A
#
# COMPACT_ATOMS: atom_id res chain seq x y z
N MET A 1 2.75 -13.92 -9.62
CA MET A 1 1.50 -13.20 -9.30
C MET A 1 0.56 -13.27 -10.51
N ASN A 2 -0.78 -13.26 -10.37
CA ASN A 2 -1.67 -13.26 -11.54
C ASN A 2 -1.48 -11.92 -12.30
N PRO A 3 -1.09 -11.94 -13.60
CA PRO A 3 -0.86 -10.72 -14.39
C PRO A 3 -2.05 -9.77 -14.43
N ASP A 4 -3.27 -10.29 -14.49
CA ASP A 4 -4.50 -9.47 -14.52
C ASP A 4 -4.63 -8.66 -13.23
N LYS A 5 -4.31 -9.26 -12.08
CA LYS A 5 -4.34 -8.56 -10.79
C LYS A 5 -3.30 -7.44 -10.72
N ILE A 6 -2.13 -7.62 -11.33
CA ILE A 6 -1.10 -6.57 -11.40
C ILE A 6 -1.63 -5.41 -12.24
N PHE A 7 -2.18 -5.71 -13.42
CA PHE A 7 -2.70 -4.69 -14.31
C PHE A 7 -3.86 -3.90 -13.67
N GLU A 8 -4.83 -4.59 -13.09
CA GLU A 8 -5.96 -3.93 -12.42
C GLU A 8 -5.52 -3.06 -11.23
N ARG A 9 -4.47 -3.46 -10.52
CA ARG A 9 -3.91 -2.64 -9.45
C ARG A 9 -3.10 -1.45 -9.98
N SER A 10 -2.36 -1.59 -11.08
CA SER A 10 -1.64 -0.44 -11.67
C SER A 10 -2.55 0.71 -12.08
N LYS A 11 -3.82 0.42 -12.40
CA LYS A 11 -4.82 1.43 -12.77
C LYS A 11 -5.33 2.27 -11.59
N ARG A 12 -5.26 1.75 -10.37
CA ARG A 12 -5.93 2.34 -9.20
C ARG A 12 -5.00 2.59 -8.02
N CYS A 13 -4.06 1.68 -7.75
CA CYS A 13 -3.22 1.74 -6.57
C CYS A 13 -2.07 2.73 -6.75
N VAL A 14 -1.66 3.30 -5.62
CA VAL A 14 -0.51 4.21 -5.50
C VAL A 14 0.58 3.61 -4.63
N CYS A 15 1.80 4.10 -4.78
CA CYS A 15 2.93 3.74 -3.95
C CYS A 15 2.66 4.10 -2.48
N LYS A 16 2.84 3.14 -1.57
CA LYS A 16 2.64 3.37 -0.12
C LYS A 16 3.59 4.41 0.47
N SER A 17 4.75 4.59 -0.13
CA SER A 17 5.78 5.53 0.35
C SER A 17 5.53 6.95 -0.16
N CYS A 18 5.39 7.14 -1.48
CA CYS A 18 5.33 8.48 -2.08
C CYS A 18 3.96 8.89 -2.62
N GLY A 19 2.98 7.99 -2.66
CA GLY A 19 1.66 8.28 -3.24
C GLY A 19 1.63 8.37 -4.77
N GLY A 20 2.75 8.15 -5.45
CA GLY A 20 2.84 8.16 -6.90
C GLY A 20 2.13 6.97 -7.54
N ALA A 21 1.66 7.15 -8.79
CA ALA A 21 1.06 6.08 -9.58
C ALA A 21 2.04 4.92 -9.81
N LEU A 22 1.50 3.70 -9.88
CA LEU A 22 2.28 2.49 -10.12
C LEU A 22 2.15 2.02 -11.56
N GLU A 23 3.21 1.41 -12.07
CA GLU A 23 3.27 0.85 -13.42
C GLU A 23 3.45 -0.66 -13.36
N ALA A 24 2.73 -1.39 -14.21
CA ALA A 24 3.01 -2.80 -14.44
C ALA A 24 4.27 -2.91 -15.32
N LYS A 25 5.34 -3.50 -14.79
CA LYS A 25 6.62 -3.69 -15.50
C LYS A 25 7.07 -5.13 -15.46
N ILE A 26 7.70 -5.57 -16.55
CA ILE A 26 8.45 -6.83 -16.54
C ILE A 26 9.77 -6.56 -15.84
N ILE A 27 9.98 -7.23 -14.71
CA ILE A 27 11.22 -7.15 -13.94
C ILE A 27 12.01 -8.44 -14.15
N ILE A 28 13.29 -8.31 -14.47
CA ILE A 28 14.23 -9.42 -14.57
C ILE A 28 14.94 -9.55 -13.22
N TYR A 29 14.74 -10.65 -12.51
CA TYR A 29 15.23 -10.80 -11.13
C TYR A 29 16.73 -11.13 -11.07
N ASN A 30 17.26 -11.81 -12.07
CA ASN A 30 18.69 -12.13 -12.14
C ASN A 30 19.18 -12.29 -13.59
N LYS A 31 20.51 -12.25 -13.77
CA LYS A 31 21.19 -12.36 -15.08
C LYS A 31 21.06 -13.73 -15.78
N TYR A 32 20.65 -14.77 -15.06
CA TYR A 32 20.53 -16.14 -15.56
C TYR A 32 19.10 -16.52 -15.96
N GLY A 33 18.15 -15.60 -15.81
CA GLY A 33 16.74 -15.79 -16.14
C GLY A 33 15.81 -15.76 -14.93
N GLY A 34 14.52 -15.65 -15.22
CA GLY A 34 13.50 -15.33 -14.23
C GLY A 34 13.03 -13.89 -14.41
N SER A 35 11.84 -13.74 -14.96
CA SER A 35 11.17 -12.46 -15.08
C SER A 35 9.71 -12.59 -14.69
N GLY A 36 9.14 -11.50 -14.20
CA GLY A 36 7.74 -11.44 -13.80
C GLY A 36 7.16 -10.06 -14.04
N LEU A 37 5.85 -10.01 -14.28
CA LEU A 37 5.11 -8.76 -14.28
C LEU A 37 4.89 -8.34 -12.82
N GLU A 38 5.42 -7.17 -12.46
CA GLU A 38 5.36 -6.61 -11.12
C GLU A 38 4.81 -5.19 -11.16
N LEU A 39 4.30 -4.72 -10.01
CA LEU A 39 4.03 -3.31 -9.83
C LEU A 39 5.30 -2.58 -9.42
N TYR A 40 5.55 -1.46 -10.09
CA TYR A 40 6.75 -0.66 -9.94
C TYR A 40 6.39 0.79 -9.70
N CYS A 41 7.06 1.42 -8.73
CA CYS A 41 6.95 2.85 -8.50
C CYS A 41 8.08 3.57 -9.24
N PRO A 42 7.79 4.38 -10.28
CA PRO A 42 8.82 5.12 -11.02
C PRO A 42 9.47 6.23 -10.18
N VAL A 43 8.76 6.75 -9.17
CA VAL A 43 9.27 7.82 -8.29
C VAL A 43 10.26 7.27 -7.26
N CYS A 44 9.94 6.15 -6.63
CA CYS A 44 10.81 5.53 -5.62
C CYS A 44 11.84 4.57 -6.20
N GLY A 45 11.72 4.21 -7.48
CA GLY A 45 12.64 3.30 -8.14
C GLY A 45 12.55 1.84 -7.66
N LYS A 46 11.42 1.41 -7.07
CA LYS A 46 11.28 0.09 -6.41
C LYS A 46 10.04 -0.67 -6.85
N ILE A 47 10.11 -2.00 -6.72
CA ILE A 47 8.93 -2.87 -6.77
C ILE A 47 8.04 -2.52 -5.57
N GLU A 48 6.76 -2.26 -5.81
CA GLU A 48 5.81 -1.84 -4.79
C GLU A 48 4.41 -2.33 -5.14
N TYR A 49 3.78 -3.09 -4.25
CA TYR A 49 2.44 -3.62 -4.48
C TYR A 49 1.33 -2.58 -4.31
N GLY A 50 1.66 -1.47 -3.64
CA GLY A 50 0.80 -0.30 -3.52
C GLY A 50 -0.35 -0.45 -2.54
N THR A 51 -1.13 0.61 -2.45
CA THR A 51 -2.38 0.69 -1.68
C THR A 51 -3.42 1.49 -2.45
N GLU A 52 -4.68 1.42 -2.06
CA GLU A 52 -5.73 2.25 -2.64
C GLU A 52 -5.48 3.74 -2.29
N PRO A 53 -5.79 4.70 -3.19
CA PRO A 53 -5.45 6.11 -2.99
C PRO A 53 -6.03 6.71 -1.70
N ASP A 54 -7.26 6.35 -1.35
CA ASP A 54 -7.90 6.82 -0.11
C ASP A 54 -7.17 6.33 1.14
N ILE A 55 -6.65 5.10 1.13
CA ILE A 55 -5.86 4.56 2.23
C ILE A 55 -4.55 5.34 2.35
N TYR A 56 -3.89 5.66 1.24
CA TYR A 56 -2.67 6.48 1.26
C TYR A 56 -2.94 7.87 1.83
N ARG A 57 -4.03 8.52 1.41
CA ARG A 57 -4.42 9.85 1.88
C ARG A 57 -4.67 9.86 3.39
N LEU A 58 -5.45 8.90 3.89
CA LEU A 58 -5.72 8.75 5.32
C LEU A 58 -4.45 8.44 6.12
N ALA A 59 -3.61 7.53 5.62
CA ALA A 59 -2.34 7.19 6.25
C ALA A 59 -1.40 8.41 6.34
N LYS A 60 -1.29 9.16 5.25
CA LYS A 60 -0.50 10.40 5.21
C LYS A 60 -1.05 11.40 6.21
N GLU A 61 -2.33 11.72 6.14
CA GLU A 61 -2.95 12.68 7.06
C GLU A 61 -2.73 12.29 8.53
N PHE A 62 -2.93 11.03 8.88
CA PHE A 62 -2.71 10.52 10.23
C PHE A 62 -1.26 10.71 10.69
N VAL A 63 -0.27 10.29 9.88
CA VAL A 63 1.14 10.40 10.24
C VAL A 63 1.55 11.87 10.43
N TYR A 64 1.10 12.78 9.57
CA TYR A 64 1.43 14.19 9.67
C TYR A 64 0.77 14.87 10.88
N ASN A 65 -0.48 14.52 11.20
CA ASN A 65 -1.24 15.21 12.26
C ASN A 65 -1.02 14.62 13.66
N VAL A 66 -0.69 13.33 13.74
CA VAL A 66 -0.54 12.60 15.01
C VAL A 66 0.94 12.35 15.35
N GLU A 67 1.85 12.74 14.46
CA GLU A 67 3.30 12.51 14.60
C GLU A 67 3.61 11.01 14.84
N PHE A 68 2.85 10.13 14.18
CA PHE A 68 3.03 8.69 14.32
C PHE A 68 4.42 8.27 13.82
N ASP A 69 5.20 7.64 14.69
CA ASP A 69 6.52 7.11 14.37
C ASP A 69 6.67 5.65 14.83
N TYR A 70 6.69 4.75 13.86
CA TYR A 70 6.97 3.33 14.02
C TYR A 70 8.47 3.02 13.91
N PHE A 71 9.28 3.96 13.42
CA PHE A 71 10.72 3.82 13.22
C PHE A 71 11.50 4.86 14.04
N PRO A 72 11.32 4.91 15.38
CA PRO A 72 11.88 5.97 16.24
C PRO A 72 13.41 5.95 16.32
N GLU A 73 14.04 4.84 15.94
CA GLU A 73 15.50 4.71 15.91
C GLU A 73 16.12 5.31 14.63
N MET A 74 15.32 5.65 13.63
CA MET A 74 15.79 6.29 12.41
C MET A 74 15.82 7.82 12.58
N GLU A 75 16.80 8.47 11.96
CA GLU A 75 16.86 9.92 11.93
C GLU A 75 15.60 10.51 11.26
N PRO A 76 14.95 11.50 11.87
CA PRO A 76 13.78 12.16 11.27
C PRO A 76 14.15 12.84 9.96
N ASN A 77 13.66 12.28 8.85
CA ASN A 77 13.85 12.81 7.51
C ASN A 77 12.71 12.34 6.59
N GLU A 78 12.76 12.73 5.31
CA GLU A 78 11.73 12.35 4.34
C GLU A 78 11.60 10.84 4.16
N ASP A 79 12.67 10.08 4.31
CA ASP A 79 12.64 8.63 4.13
C ASP A 79 12.03 7.93 5.34
N ASN A 80 12.34 8.37 6.56
CA ASN A 80 11.61 7.96 7.77
C ASN A 80 10.11 8.28 7.62
N LEU A 81 9.76 9.48 7.17
CA LEU A 81 8.36 9.88 6.96
C LEU A 81 7.65 8.97 5.94
N LYS A 82 8.28 8.69 4.80
CA LYS A 82 7.75 7.77 3.77
C LYS A 82 7.56 6.35 4.32
N LEU A 83 8.44 5.88 5.21
CA LEU A 83 8.30 4.57 5.86
C LEU A 83 7.14 4.56 6.85
N ASN A 84 6.97 5.61 7.65
CA ASN A 84 5.84 5.76 8.56
C ASN A 84 4.50 5.78 7.83
N ILE A 85 4.39 6.54 6.74
CA ILE A 85 3.20 6.55 5.87
C ILE A 85 2.95 5.15 5.29
N ALA A 86 3.99 4.48 4.82
CA ALA A 86 3.85 3.14 4.25
C ALA A 86 3.37 2.12 5.30
N LYS A 87 3.91 2.18 6.53
CA LYS A 87 3.47 1.34 7.64
C LYS A 87 2.00 1.62 8.00
N MET A 88 1.61 2.88 8.04
CA MET A 88 0.21 3.25 8.31
C MET A 88 -0.74 2.79 7.21
N CYS A 89 -0.32 2.81 5.93
CA CYS A 89 -1.08 2.20 4.84
C CYS A 89 -1.33 0.70 5.06
N GLU A 90 -0.34 -0.04 5.58
CA GLU A 90 -0.48 -1.47 5.88
C GLU A 90 -1.49 -1.70 7.02
N ILE A 91 -1.38 -0.92 8.08
CA ILE A 91 -2.28 -0.98 9.24
C ILE A 91 -3.72 -0.69 8.80
N LEU A 92 -3.97 0.41 8.08
CA LEU A 92 -5.31 0.75 7.57
C LEU A 92 -5.85 -0.33 6.63
N SER A 93 -5.03 -0.82 5.70
CA SER A 93 -5.44 -1.88 4.78
C SER A 93 -5.83 -3.15 5.51
N TRP A 94 -5.13 -3.49 6.60
CA TRP A 94 -5.49 -4.63 7.44
C TRP A 94 -6.85 -4.43 8.11
N HIS A 95 -7.08 -3.27 8.73
CA HIS A 95 -8.36 -2.94 9.36
C HIS A 95 -9.50 -2.97 8.35
N PHE A 96 -9.33 -2.35 7.19
CA PHE A 96 -10.37 -2.28 6.16
C PHE A 96 -10.72 -3.68 5.63
N ARG A 97 -9.73 -4.57 5.47
CA ARG A 97 -10.01 -5.97 5.11
C ARG A 97 -10.80 -6.70 6.20
N LYS A 98 -10.41 -6.53 7.47
CA LYS A 98 -11.10 -7.17 8.60
C LYS A 98 -12.54 -6.68 8.76
N LEU A 99 -12.77 -5.41 8.45
CA LEU A 99 -14.09 -4.79 8.49
C LEU A 99 -14.89 -4.96 7.19
N GLY A 100 -14.42 -5.75 6.22
CA GLY A 100 -15.12 -5.97 4.94
C GLY A 100 -15.15 -4.77 3.98
N LEU A 101 -14.37 -3.73 4.26
CA LEU A 101 -14.29 -2.48 3.49
C LEU A 101 -13.23 -2.50 2.39
N LEU A 102 -12.39 -3.54 2.32
CA LEU A 102 -11.34 -3.68 1.30
C LEU A 102 -11.23 -5.13 0.87
N ASP A 103 -11.17 -5.38 -0.44
CA ASP A 103 -10.86 -6.69 -1.01
C ASP A 103 -9.94 -6.60 -2.25
N SER A 104 -9.91 -7.65 -3.08
CA SER A 104 -9.10 -7.66 -4.30
C SER A 104 -9.57 -6.68 -5.38
N GLY A 105 -10.80 -6.18 -5.31
CA GLY A 105 -11.37 -5.16 -6.19
C GLY A 105 -11.05 -3.73 -5.76
N GLY A 106 -10.78 -3.49 -4.48
CA GLY A 106 -10.46 -2.17 -3.93
C GLY A 106 -11.26 -1.85 -2.67
N VAL A 107 -11.30 -0.57 -2.30
CA VAL A 107 -12.12 -0.09 -1.18
C VAL A 107 -13.59 -0.07 -1.57
N HIS A 108 -14.46 -0.59 -0.70
CA HIS A 108 -15.92 -0.49 -0.79
C HIS A 108 -16.39 0.77 -0.09
N THR A 109 -16.96 1.72 -0.83
CA THR A 109 -17.47 2.99 -0.29
C THR A 109 -18.96 2.95 0.08
N ASP A 110 -19.65 1.88 -0.30
CA ASP A 110 -21.08 1.65 -0.14
C ASP A 110 -21.41 0.67 1.00
N LYS A 111 -20.38 0.11 1.65
CA LYS A 111 -20.53 -0.86 2.75
C LYS A 111 -20.32 -0.21 4.10
N LEU A 112 -21.10 -0.70 5.09
CA LEU A 112 -20.83 -0.44 6.50
C LEU A 112 -19.72 -1.38 6.99
N PRO A 113 -18.90 -0.94 7.98
CA PRO A 113 -17.89 -1.80 8.57
C PRO A 113 -18.52 -3.01 9.29
N ASP A 114 -18.00 -4.21 9.01
CA ASP A 114 -18.43 -5.46 9.62
C ASP A 114 -17.54 -5.85 10.81
N PHE A 115 -18.07 -5.66 12.02
CA PHE A 115 -17.38 -6.00 13.27
C PHE A 115 -17.61 -7.45 13.72
N THR A 116 -18.41 -8.23 12.99
CA THR A 116 -18.70 -9.63 13.37
C THR A 116 -17.53 -10.58 13.11
N ASN A 117 -16.59 -10.19 12.24
CA ASN A 117 -15.39 -10.97 11.88
C ASN A 117 -14.19 -10.74 12.81
N ILE A 118 -14.39 -9.98 13.89
CA ILE A 118 -13.35 -9.73 14.90
C ILE A 118 -13.48 -10.84 15.95
N GLU A 119 -12.42 -11.64 16.11
CA GLU A 119 -12.36 -12.63 17.19
C GLU A 119 -12.59 -11.92 18.51
N LYS A 120 -13.58 -12.37 19.27
CA LYS A 120 -13.79 -11.92 20.65
C LYS A 120 -12.80 -12.69 21.52
N GLU A 121 -11.90 -11.97 22.17
CA GLU A 121 -11.03 -12.50 23.23
C GLU A 121 -11.85 -13.16 24.35
#